data_AF-A0A3B9YJU2-F1
#
_entry.id   AF-A0A3B9YJU2-F1
#
_cell.length_a   1.000
_cell.length_b   1.000
_cell.length_c   1.000
_cell.angle_alpha   90.00
_cell.angle_beta   90.00
_cell.angle_gamma   90.00
#
_symmetry.space_group_name_H-M   'P 1'
#
loop_
_entity.id
_entity.type
_entity.pdbx_description
1 polymer ?
#
loop_
_entity_poly.entity_id
_entity_poly.type
_entity_poly.pdbx_seq_one_letter_code
_entity_poly.pdbx_strand_id
1 'polypeptide(L)'
;MGFVTLAVALSLPNAWGDTQPLSQRRSAPNSLAAAIPAPEAYARIPVQKDSFSEWMRYLPVKPEGSLVHTWRGREVLLPFLFVWRVLDLPLYFNEDLEQCADWAFRLWYDYQRETKAGERLWLIDYNGRKKTLGEWKTSKPGADAKGFLRWSMANANSYSQKKGLFTVPSEKELLPGDLLVQNETGGIGHTSIVFDVAENAEGKRLYLLGFGFMPAQEAHIEKAAAEQGQGGWFTLEGYRRYLKNHFSFGEPVMRSFERRGTRISERPISFSDARKRATEDYIAQHYGLSGREAKIDPKMIVLHWTGIRDVEAAWKTFDKETLPKERGDISAGGGLNVSAHFLVGRDGRILQLMPPDRMARHAIGLNLSAIGIENVGGVDDRDDLTPAQAEADAWLIRRLKGEFPGIEYLIGHHEYLRFEGHPLWLENQAGYRTQKSDPGDRFMREVRTRIKDLGLKGPP
;
A
#
# COMPACT_ATOMS: atom_id res chain seq x y z
N MET A 1 61.95 -17.20 -19.50
CA MET A 1 60.56 -17.66 -19.66
C MET A 1 60.00 -17.92 -18.26
N GLY A 2 59.41 -16.91 -17.63
CA GLY A 2 58.78 -17.05 -16.31
C GLY A 2 57.28 -17.16 -16.49
N PHE A 3 56.70 -18.30 -16.11
CA PHE A 3 55.26 -18.46 -16.02
C PHE A 3 54.76 -17.60 -14.85
N VAL A 4 54.00 -16.55 -15.16
CA VAL A 4 53.22 -15.81 -14.17
C VAL A 4 51.93 -16.58 -13.97
N THR A 5 51.86 -17.34 -12.89
CA THR A 5 50.63 -17.95 -12.42
C THR A 5 49.71 -16.84 -11.91
N LEU A 6 48.71 -16.47 -12.71
CA LEU A 6 47.68 -15.53 -12.30
C LEU A 6 46.77 -16.25 -11.28
N ALA A 7 47.11 -16.11 -9.99
CA ALA A 7 46.20 -16.49 -8.93
C ALA A 7 45.00 -15.53 -8.96
N VAL A 8 43.92 -15.96 -9.62
CA VAL A 8 42.61 -15.34 -9.43
C VAL A 8 42.24 -15.61 -7.98
N ALA A 9 42.44 -14.60 -7.13
CA ALA A 9 41.86 -14.59 -5.80
C ALA A 9 40.34 -14.58 -5.99
N LEU A 10 39.73 -15.77 -5.95
CA LEU A 10 38.32 -15.90 -5.66
C LEU A 10 38.13 -15.31 -4.27
N SER A 11 37.68 -14.05 -4.21
CA SER A 11 37.18 -13.48 -2.97
C SER A 11 36.02 -14.37 -2.53
N LEU A 12 36.25 -15.14 -1.47
CA LEU A 12 35.16 -15.76 -0.73
C LEU A 12 34.13 -14.65 -0.43
N PRO A 13 32.84 -14.81 -0.78
CA PRO A 13 31.84 -13.83 -0.39
C PRO A 13 31.94 -13.66 1.12
N ASN A 14 32.03 -12.41 1.58
CA ASN A 14 31.96 -12.07 2.99
C ASN A 14 30.80 -12.85 3.62
N ALA A 15 30.96 -13.27 4.88
CA ALA A 15 30.02 -14.07 5.67
C ALA A 15 28.68 -13.36 5.99
N TRP A 16 28.20 -12.53 5.07
CA TRP A 16 27.00 -11.75 5.12
C TRP A 16 26.43 -11.76 3.70
N GLY A 17 25.38 -12.55 3.49
CA GLY A 17 24.60 -12.52 2.26
C GLY A 17 23.83 -11.20 2.17
N ASP A 18 24.53 -10.10 1.92
CA ASP A 18 23.90 -8.99 1.23
C ASP A 18 23.57 -9.55 -0.14
N THR A 19 22.32 -9.96 -0.34
CA THR A 19 21.78 -10.17 -1.68
C THR A 19 22.20 -8.99 -2.52
N GLN A 20 22.62 -9.23 -3.76
CA GLN A 20 22.98 -8.13 -4.64
C GLN A 20 21.87 -7.05 -4.62
N PRO A 21 22.21 -5.75 -4.70
CA PRO A 21 21.23 -4.69 -4.69
C PRO A 21 20.08 -5.01 -5.67
N LEU A 22 18.85 -4.64 -5.33
CA LEU A 22 17.67 -4.92 -6.16
C LEU A 22 17.89 -4.53 -7.64
N SER A 23 18.62 -3.45 -7.91
CA SER A 23 18.99 -3.02 -9.27
C SER A 23 19.76 -4.09 -10.06
N GLN A 24 20.66 -4.84 -9.43
CA GLN A 24 21.42 -5.93 -10.03
C GLN A 24 20.58 -7.20 -10.14
N ARG A 25 19.74 -7.50 -9.14
CA ARG A 25 18.85 -8.66 -9.15
C ARG A 25 17.78 -8.58 -10.24
N ARG A 26 17.31 -7.37 -10.60
CA ARG A 26 16.36 -7.15 -11.71
C ARG A 26 16.84 -7.71 -13.05
N SER A 27 18.15 -7.77 -13.28
CA SER A 27 18.74 -8.32 -14.51
C SER A 27 19.42 -9.68 -14.31
N ALA A 28 19.35 -10.26 -13.11
CA ALA A 28 20.03 -11.51 -12.81
C ALA A 28 19.23 -12.71 -13.33
N PRO A 29 19.86 -13.66 -14.04
CA PRO A 29 19.17 -14.83 -14.60
C PRO A 29 18.64 -15.78 -13.52
N ASN A 30 19.23 -15.76 -12.33
CA ASN A 30 18.78 -16.52 -11.17
C ASN A 30 17.76 -15.76 -10.30
N SER A 31 17.25 -14.61 -10.73
CA SER A 31 16.13 -13.97 -10.04
C SER A 31 14.85 -14.79 -10.23
N LEU A 32 14.00 -14.84 -9.20
CA LEU A 32 12.76 -15.62 -9.19
C LEU A 32 11.91 -15.33 -10.44
N ALA A 33 11.71 -14.05 -10.79
CA ALA A 33 10.90 -13.66 -11.93
C ALA A 33 11.44 -14.14 -13.28
N ALA A 34 12.77 -14.24 -13.43
CA ALA A 34 13.44 -14.76 -14.61
C ALA A 34 13.48 -16.30 -14.63
N ALA A 35 13.70 -16.93 -13.48
CA ALA A 35 13.89 -18.37 -13.34
C ALA A 35 12.58 -19.18 -13.43
N ILE A 36 11.44 -18.57 -13.12
CA ILE A 36 10.10 -19.15 -13.28
C ILE A 36 9.25 -18.21 -14.14
N PRO A 37 8.95 -18.51 -15.41
CA PRO A 37 8.09 -17.64 -16.22
C PRO A 37 6.62 -17.70 -15.76
N ALA A 38 5.84 -16.66 -16.09
CA ALA A 38 4.39 -16.74 -15.98
C ALA A 38 3.85 -17.75 -17.02
N PRO A 39 2.75 -18.48 -16.74
CA PRO A 39 2.17 -19.41 -17.69
C PRO A 39 1.66 -18.71 -18.96
N GLU A 40 1.51 -19.47 -20.04
CA GLU A 40 0.91 -18.97 -21.28
C GLU A 40 -0.46 -18.32 -21.01
N ALA A 41 -0.73 -17.19 -21.68
CA ALA A 41 -1.91 -16.32 -21.48
C ALA A 41 -1.99 -15.57 -20.14
N TYR A 42 -0.99 -15.69 -19.26
CA TYR A 42 -0.88 -14.92 -18.02
C TYR A 42 0.27 -13.92 -18.07
N ALA A 43 0.08 -12.77 -17.44
CA ALA A 43 1.13 -11.79 -17.21
C ALA A 43 1.27 -11.51 -15.71
N ARG A 44 2.49 -11.25 -15.22
CA ARG A 44 2.68 -10.80 -13.83
C ARG A 44 1.93 -9.49 -13.61
N ILE A 45 1.20 -9.37 -12.51
CA ILE A 45 0.46 -8.12 -12.21
C ILE A 45 1.46 -6.95 -12.04
N PRO A 46 1.09 -5.70 -12.34
CA PRO A 46 1.93 -4.56 -11.97
C PRO A 46 2.03 -4.45 -10.44
N VAL A 47 3.21 -4.11 -9.94
CA VAL A 47 3.45 -3.80 -8.52
C VAL A 47 4.17 -2.46 -8.41
N GLN A 48 4.01 -1.78 -7.28
CA GLN A 48 4.66 -0.51 -7.05
C GLN A 48 6.18 -0.66 -7.10
N LYS A 49 6.86 0.25 -7.79
CA LYS A 49 8.33 0.30 -7.83
C LYS A 49 8.90 0.55 -6.43
N ASP A 50 10.00 -0.12 -6.12
CA ASP A 50 10.74 -0.09 -4.87
C ASP A 50 9.88 -0.52 -3.66
N SER A 51 8.82 -1.31 -3.90
CA SER A 51 7.96 -1.92 -2.87
C SER A 51 8.47 -3.29 -2.43
N PHE A 52 7.93 -3.79 -1.32
CA PHE A 52 8.20 -5.16 -0.88
C PHE A 52 7.77 -6.19 -1.91
N SER A 53 6.62 -5.98 -2.56
CA SER A 53 6.14 -6.86 -3.62
C SER A 53 7.07 -6.89 -4.83
N GLU A 54 7.68 -5.77 -5.22
CA GLU A 54 8.70 -5.79 -6.26
C GLU A 54 9.96 -6.53 -5.79
N TRP A 55 10.41 -6.26 -4.57
CA TRP A 55 11.60 -6.90 -3.99
C TRP A 55 11.50 -8.43 -3.96
N MET A 56 10.32 -8.95 -3.62
CA MET A 56 10.02 -10.39 -3.59
C MET A 56 10.23 -11.07 -4.96
N ARG A 57 9.84 -10.40 -6.05
CA ARG A 57 9.95 -10.93 -7.43
C ARG A 57 11.37 -11.19 -7.89
N TYR A 58 12.32 -10.50 -7.27
CA TYR A 58 13.73 -10.57 -7.64
C TYR A 58 14.57 -11.20 -6.53
N LEU A 59 13.95 -12.02 -5.67
CA LEU A 59 14.71 -12.92 -4.80
C LEU A 59 15.56 -13.88 -5.64
N PRO A 60 16.82 -14.13 -5.26
CA PRO A 60 17.63 -15.10 -5.96
C PRO A 60 17.14 -16.52 -5.64
N VAL A 61 17.18 -17.41 -6.64
CA VAL A 61 16.82 -18.82 -6.49
C VAL A 61 17.96 -19.71 -6.97
N LYS A 62 18.08 -20.88 -6.34
CA LYS A 62 19.00 -21.93 -6.76
C LYS A 62 18.54 -22.56 -8.09
N PRO A 63 19.43 -23.24 -8.83
CA PRO A 63 19.05 -23.98 -10.04
C PRO A 63 17.92 -24.99 -9.81
N GLU A 64 17.12 -25.25 -10.85
CA GLU A 64 16.10 -26.31 -10.82
C GLU A 64 16.71 -27.66 -10.42
N GLY A 65 15.97 -28.42 -9.60
CA GLY A 65 16.46 -29.70 -9.06
C GLY A 65 17.32 -29.60 -7.80
N SER A 66 17.61 -28.39 -7.31
CA SER A 66 18.27 -28.21 -6.01
C SER A 66 17.41 -28.76 -4.87
N LEU A 67 18.03 -29.51 -3.97
CA LEU A 67 17.39 -30.03 -2.77
C LEU A 67 17.32 -28.96 -1.67
N VAL A 68 16.27 -29.03 -0.87
CA VAL A 68 16.11 -28.22 0.34
C VAL A 68 16.99 -28.80 1.43
N HIS A 69 17.75 -27.95 2.13
CA HIS A 69 18.55 -28.36 3.28
C HIS A 69 17.93 -27.86 4.59
N THR A 70 18.00 -28.70 5.62
CA THR A 70 17.72 -28.32 7.01
C THR A 70 18.82 -27.42 7.57
N TRP A 71 18.58 -26.78 8.72
CA TRP A 71 19.59 -26.01 9.46
C TRP A 71 20.84 -26.82 9.86
N ARG A 72 20.76 -28.15 9.85
CA ARG A 72 21.90 -29.06 10.06
C ARG A 72 22.58 -29.50 8.77
N GLY A 73 22.23 -28.90 7.62
CA GLY A 73 22.76 -29.24 6.31
C GLY A 73 22.28 -30.59 5.75
N ARG A 74 21.27 -31.23 6.36
CA ARG A 74 20.70 -32.47 5.82
C ARG A 74 19.68 -32.17 4.74
N GLU A 75 19.72 -32.93 3.66
CA GLU A 75 18.73 -32.90 2.59
C GLU A 75 17.33 -33.28 3.11
N VAL A 76 16.32 -32.57 2.61
CA VAL A 76 14.91 -32.79 2.94
C VAL A 76 14.26 -33.53 1.78
N LEU A 77 13.81 -34.76 2.05
CA LEU A 77 13.07 -35.61 1.12
C LEU A 77 11.71 -35.95 1.74
N LEU A 78 10.75 -35.06 1.57
CA LEU A 78 9.37 -35.25 2.04
C LEU A 78 8.46 -35.55 0.83
N PRO A 79 7.74 -36.69 0.81
CA PRO A 79 6.96 -37.12 -0.36
C PRO A 79 5.88 -36.16 -0.85
N PHE A 80 5.44 -35.21 -0.01
CA PHE A 80 4.40 -34.24 -0.34
C PHE A 80 4.95 -32.86 -0.76
N LEU A 81 6.27 -32.66 -0.68
CA LEU A 81 6.89 -31.43 -1.16
C LEU A 81 7.22 -31.58 -2.65
N PHE A 82 6.65 -30.71 -3.47
CA PHE A 82 6.94 -30.62 -4.90
C PHE A 82 7.80 -29.38 -5.15
N VAL A 83 9.02 -29.41 -4.65
CA VAL A 83 9.97 -28.28 -4.73
C VAL A 83 10.24 -27.91 -6.18
N TRP A 84 9.90 -26.69 -6.59
CA TRP A 84 10.23 -26.15 -7.91
C TRP A 84 11.55 -25.40 -7.91
N ARG A 85 11.73 -24.52 -6.91
CA ARG A 85 12.92 -23.69 -6.72
C ARG A 85 13.17 -23.55 -5.22
N VAL A 86 14.43 -23.56 -4.83
CA VAL A 86 14.86 -23.20 -3.47
C VAL A 86 15.37 -21.77 -3.51
N LEU A 87 15.04 -20.95 -2.50
CA LEU A 87 15.63 -19.62 -2.42
C LEU A 87 17.15 -19.74 -2.23
N ASP A 88 17.91 -18.90 -2.94
CA ASP A 88 19.35 -18.80 -2.75
C ASP A 88 19.67 -17.81 -1.62
N LEU A 89 19.08 -18.12 -0.45
CA LEU A 89 19.25 -17.42 0.80
C LEU A 89 19.62 -18.47 1.85
N PRO A 90 20.84 -18.49 2.38
CA PRO A 90 21.20 -19.43 3.43
C PRO A 90 20.44 -19.11 4.71
N LEU A 91 20.19 -20.13 5.53
CA LEU A 91 19.68 -19.95 6.89
C LEU A 91 20.62 -19.03 7.67
N TYR A 92 20.04 -18.00 8.30
CA TYR A 92 20.76 -16.95 9.00
C TYR A 92 21.24 -17.34 10.40
N PHE A 93 20.59 -18.33 11.01
CA PHE A 93 20.93 -18.92 12.29
C PHE A 93 21.30 -20.39 12.14
N ASN A 94 22.37 -20.81 12.84
CA ASN A 94 22.76 -22.22 12.96
C ASN A 94 21.98 -22.89 14.12
N GLU A 95 20.67 -22.76 14.09
CA GLU A 95 19.74 -23.19 15.13
C GLU A 95 18.46 -23.71 14.46
N ASP A 96 17.60 -24.42 15.20
CA ASP A 96 16.25 -24.77 14.73
C ASP A 96 15.32 -23.54 14.83
N LEU A 97 15.69 -22.50 14.11
CA LEU A 97 15.09 -21.18 14.02
C LEU A 97 15.14 -20.79 12.53
N GLU A 98 14.13 -20.08 12.01
CA GLU A 98 13.85 -19.98 10.56
C GLU A 98 12.95 -21.11 10.04
N GLN A 99 11.89 -21.38 10.79
CA GLN A 99 10.79 -22.26 10.39
C GLN A 99 9.79 -21.53 9.47
N CYS A 100 8.67 -22.17 9.12
CA CYS A 100 7.70 -21.65 8.13
C CYS A 100 7.31 -20.16 8.33
N ALA A 101 6.89 -19.78 9.54
CA ALA A 101 6.51 -18.40 9.86
C ALA A 101 7.72 -17.44 9.87
N ASP A 102 8.87 -17.93 10.28
CA ASP A 102 10.08 -17.12 10.45
C ASP A 102 10.64 -16.64 9.11
N TRP A 103 10.50 -17.42 8.04
CA TRP A 103 10.87 -16.98 6.70
C TRP A 103 10.13 -15.72 6.25
N ALA A 104 8.86 -15.58 6.63
CA ALA A 104 8.11 -14.35 6.36
C ALA A 104 8.72 -13.15 7.11
N PHE A 105 9.13 -13.33 8.38
CA PHE A 105 9.84 -12.30 9.14
C PHE A 105 11.21 -11.98 8.55
N ARG A 106 11.96 -13.01 8.10
CA ARG A 106 13.28 -12.87 7.49
C ARG A 106 13.22 -12.01 6.23
N LEU A 107 12.31 -12.33 5.32
CA LEU A 107 12.17 -11.61 4.05
C LEU A 107 11.74 -10.15 4.28
N TRP A 108 10.79 -9.91 5.18
CA TRP A 108 10.38 -8.55 5.55
C TRP A 108 11.49 -7.75 6.24
N TYR A 109 12.30 -8.40 7.07
CA TYR A 109 13.46 -7.79 7.73
C TYR A 109 14.54 -7.40 6.71
N ASP A 110 14.89 -8.30 5.78
CA ASP A 110 15.93 -8.04 4.78
C ASP A 110 15.53 -6.92 3.82
N TYR A 111 14.26 -6.89 3.37
CA TYR A 111 13.71 -5.78 2.59
C TYR A 111 13.89 -4.44 3.31
N GLN A 112 13.46 -4.34 4.58
CA GLN A 112 13.57 -3.10 5.36
C GLN A 112 15.03 -2.67 5.57
N ARG A 113 15.96 -3.62 5.68
CA ARG A 113 17.40 -3.31 5.75
C ARG A 113 17.92 -2.74 4.45
N GLU A 114 17.60 -3.36 3.33
CA GLU A 114 18.02 -2.92 2.00
C GLU A 114 17.44 -1.55 1.65
N THR A 115 16.20 -1.27 2.04
CA THR A 115 15.56 0.05 1.90
C THR A 115 15.94 1.04 3.01
N LYS A 116 16.95 0.74 3.83
CA LYS A 116 17.52 1.62 4.85
C LYS A 116 16.48 2.16 5.85
N ALA A 117 15.57 1.31 6.32
CA ALA A 117 14.58 1.69 7.33
C ALA A 117 15.22 2.16 8.66
N GLY A 118 16.44 1.68 8.97
CA GLY A 118 17.17 2.03 10.18
C GLY A 118 16.42 1.59 11.43
N GLU A 119 16.31 2.45 12.43
CA GLU A 119 15.59 2.15 13.68
C GLU A 119 14.07 2.01 13.51
N ARG A 120 13.52 2.40 12.35
CA ARG A 120 12.11 2.20 12.00
C ARG A 120 11.79 0.80 11.50
N LEU A 121 12.81 -0.03 11.24
CA LEU A 121 12.63 -1.44 10.94
C LEU A 121 11.75 -2.05 12.02
N TRP A 122 10.74 -2.84 11.65
CA TRP A 122 9.81 -3.40 12.61
C TRP A 122 9.47 -4.86 12.33
N LEU A 123 9.13 -5.55 13.42
CA LEU A 123 8.65 -6.92 13.48
C LEU A 123 7.53 -7.00 14.53
N ILE A 124 7.05 -8.20 14.84
CA ILE A 124 5.97 -8.40 15.82
C ILE A 124 6.41 -9.32 16.97
N ASP A 125 5.76 -9.16 18.12
CA ASP A 125 5.84 -10.09 19.24
C ASP A 125 4.76 -11.19 19.16
N TYR A 126 4.71 -12.07 20.17
CA TYR A 126 3.74 -13.18 20.23
C TYR A 126 2.29 -12.71 20.07
N ASN A 127 1.98 -11.55 20.64
CA ASN A 127 0.65 -10.97 20.62
C ASN A 127 0.32 -10.23 19.32
N GLY A 128 1.22 -10.26 18.34
CA GLY A 128 1.06 -9.54 17.09
C GLY A 128 1.31 -8.04 17.22
N ARG A 129 1.86 -7.56 18.34
CA ARG A 129 2.14 -6.15 18.52
C ARG A 129 3.39 -5.78 17.74
N LYS A 130 3.26 -4.76 16.90
CA LYS A 130 4.41 -4.16 16.21
C LYS A 130 5.41 -3.62 17.23
N LYS A 131 6.68 -3.96 17.03
CA LYS A 131 7.83 -3.42 17.75
C LYS A 131 8.85 -2.95 16.72
N THR A 132 9.39 -1.75 16.89
CA THR A 132 10.48 -1.26 16.05
C THR A 132 11.84 -1.63 16.66
N LEU A 133 12.89 -1.65 15.82
CA LEU A 133 14.26 -1.88 16.26
C LEU A 133 14.71 -0.83 17.27
N GLY A 134 14.36 0.46 17.05
CA GLY A 134 14.65 1.54 18.00
C GLY A 134 14.03 1.30 19.37
N GLU A 135 12.71 1.03 19.41
CA GLU A 135 11.99 0.71 20.65
C GLU A 135 12.54 -0.52 21.37
N TRP A 136 13.05 -1.50 20.62
CA TRP A 136 13.63 -2.72 21.19
C TRP A 136 15.01 -2.45 21.79
N LYS A 137 15.86 -1.68 21.10
CA LYS A 137 17.16 -1.24 21.61
C LYS A 137 17.04 -0.40 22.88
N THR A 138 16.02 0.45 23.00
CA THR A 138 15.75 1.18 24.25
C THR A 138 15.52 0.23 25.43
N SER A 139 14.81 -0.88 25.20
CA SER A 139 14.56 -1.90 26.24
C SER A 139 15.74 -2.88 26.45
N LYS A 140 16.71 -2.90 25.54
CA LYS A 140 17.88 -3.80 25.57
C LYS A 140 19.13 -3.07 25.04
N PRO A 141 19.80 -2.25 25.87
CA PRO A 141 21.03 -1.56 25.47
C PRO A 141 22.10 -2.54 24.98
N GLY A 142 22.75 -2.22 23.86
CA GLY A 142 23.78 -3.07 23.23
C GLY A 142 23.24 -4.10 22.22
N ALA A 143 21.93 -4.16 22.00
CA ALA A 143 21.33 -5.13 21.10
C ALA A 143 21.37 -4.68 19.61
N ASP A 144 21.57 -5.63 18.69
CA ASP A 144 21.75 -5.39 17.26
C ASP A 144 20.54 -5.84 16.42
N ALA A 145 20.56 -5.53 15.12
CA ALA A 145 19.45 -5.86 14.22
C ALA A 145 19.27 -7.38 14.04
N LYS A 146 20.37 -8.15 14.06
CA LYS A 146 20.33 -9.62 14.00
C LYS A 146 19.64 -10.21 15.24
N GLY A 147 19.97 -9.72 16.43
CA GLY A 147 19.32 -10.08 17.67
C GLY A 147 17.84 -9.70 17.71
N PHE A 148 17.46 -8.60 17.06
CA PHE A 148 16.05 -8.21 16.94
C PHE A 148 15.24 -9.19 16.07
N LEU A 149 15.79 -9.61 14.93
CA LEU A 149 15.19 -10.66 14.11
C LEU A 149 15.05 -11.97 14.89
N ARG A 150 16.14 -12.42 15.53
CA ARG A 150 16.16 -13.63 16.36
C ARG A 150 15.11 -13.55 17.47
N TRP A 151 14.98 -12.39 18.11
CA TRP A 151 13.97 -12.16 19.16
C TRP A 151 12.55 -12.36 18.63
N SER A 152 12.22 -11.79 17.48
CA SER A 152 10.88 -11.96 16.89
C SER A 152 10.62 -13.41 16.53
N MET A 153 11.53 -14.10 15.83
CA MET A 153 11.38 -15.52 15.48
C MET A 153 11.24 -16.43 16.72
N ALA A 154 11.99 -16.14 17.78
CA ALA A 154 11.89 -16.93 19.01
C ALA A 154 10.62 -16.64 19.84
N ASN A 155 9.91 -15.54 19.57
CA ASN A 155 8.77 -15.06 20.37
C ASN A 155 7.51 -14.80 19.53
N ALA A 156 7.47 -15.22 18.27
CA ALA A 156 6.32 -15.03 17.39
C ALA A 156 6.21 -16.24 16.46
N ASN A 157 5.01 -16.51 15.98
CA ASN A 157 4.74 -17.63 15.09
C ASN A 157 3.57 -17.28 14.14
N SER A 158 3.02 -18.29 13.45
CA SER A 158 1.86 -18.11 12.57
C SER A 158 0.63 -17.55 13.31
N TYR A 159 0.43 -17.83 14.60
CA TYR A 159 -0.63 -17.19 15.38
C TYR A 159 -0.40 -15.70 15.56
N SER A 160 0.83 -15.30 15.90
CA SER A 160 1.22 -13.90 16.01
C SER A 160 1.00 -13.15 14.70
N GLN A 161 1.32 -13.78 13.56
CA GLN A 161 1.07 -13.25 12.23
C GLN A 161 -0.42 -13.08 11.95
N LYS A 162 -1.23 -14.12 12.24
CA LYS A 162 -2.68 -14.10 12.08
C LYS A 162 -3.34 -12.97 12.90
N LYS A 163 -2.83 -12.70 14.10
CA LYS A 163 -3.31 -11.67 15.03
C LYS A 163 -2.82 -10.26 14.71
N GLY A 164 -1.54 -10.11 14.37
CA GLY A 164 -0.85 -8.82 14.31
C GLY A 164 -0.70 -8.19 12.93
N LEU A 165 -0.68 -9.01 11.88
CA LEU A 165 -0.52 -8.51 10.52
C LEU A 165 -1.85 -8.01 9.94
N PHE A 166 -1.76 -7.15 8.94
CA PHE A 166 -2.93 -6.57 8.31
C PHE A 166 -3.70 -7.62 7.51
N THR A 167 -5.03 -7.54 7.54
CA THR A 167 -5.88 -8.44 6.74
C THR A 167 -5.83 -8.02 5.28
N VAL A 168 -5.64 -8.98 4.37
CA VAL A 168 -5.91 -8.79 2.94
C VAL A 168 -7.38 -9.15 2.72
N PRO A 169 -8.24 -8.20 2.31
CA PRO A 169 -9.69 -8.40 2.38
C PRO A 169 -10.24 -9.24 1.23
N SER A 170 -9.52 -9.39 0.12
CA SER A 170 -9.95 -10.19 -1.02
C SER A 170 -8.78 -10.83 -1.77
N GLU A 171 -9.06 -11.91 -2.51
CA GLU A 171 -8.08 -12.58 -3.40
C GLU A 171 -7.51 -11.63 -4.47
N LYS A 172 -8.33 -10.67 -4.93
CA LYS A 172 -7.93 -9.62 -5.88
C LYS A 172 -6.94 -8.60 -5.29
N GLU A 173 -6.71 -8.63 -3.99
CA GLU A 173 -5.76 -7.75 -3.31
C GLU A 173 -4.51 -8.47 -2.82
N LEU A 174 -4.41 -9.79 -3.05
CA LEU A 174 -3.17 -10.53 -2.81
C LEU A 174 -2.06 -10.03 -3.72
N LEU A 175 -0.93 -9.70 -3.12
CA LEU A 175 0.30 -9.27 -3.76
C LEU A 175 1.48 -10.15 -3.34
N PRO A 176 2.60 -10.13 -4.10
CA PRO A 176 3.85 -10.75 -3.65
C PRO A 176 4.26 -10.20 -2.28
N GLY A 177 4.67 -11.08 -1.37
CA GLY A 177 4.99 -10.79 0.03
C GLY A 177 3.82 -10.97 1.01
N ASP A 178 2.59 -11.16 0.52
CA ASP A 178 1.45 -11.51 1.37
C ASP A 178 1.50 -12.98 1.80
N LEU A 179 0.75 -13.32 2.85
CA LEU A 179 0.82 -14.60 3.55
C LEU A 179 -0.52 -15.31 3.55
N LEU A 180 -0.47 -16.65 3.48
CA LEU A 180 -1.57 -17.56 3.79
C LEU A 180 -1.27 -18.23 5.12
N VAL A 181 -2.03 -17.89 6.16
CA VAL A 181 -1.70 -18.24 7.55
C VAL A 181 -2.76 -19.18 8.14
N GLN A 182 -2.34 -20.35 8.60
CA GLN A 182 -3.17 -21.35 9.28
C GLN A 182 -2.72 -21.49 10.73
N ASN A 183 -3.57 -21.09 11.68
CA ASN A 183 -3.36 -21.30 13.11
C ASN A 183 -4.68 -21.09 13.87
N GLU A 184 -5.13 -22.07 14.64
CA GLU A 184 -6.39 -22.00 15.41
C GLU A 184 -6.18 -21.84 16.91
N THR A 185 -5.07 -22.34 17.45
CA THR A 185 -4.90 -22.57 18.90
C THR A 185 -3.83 -21.71 19.56
N GLY A 186 -3.04 -20.95 18.80
CA GLY A 186 -1.93 -20.16 19.33
C GLY A 186 -0.57 -20.87 19.31
N GLY A 187 -0.57 -22.18 19.14
CA GLY A 187 0.62 -23.03 19.10
C GLY A 187 1.18 -23.19 17.69
N ILE A 188 1.51 -24.43 17.34
CA ILE A 188 2.02 -24.81 16.01
C ILE A 188 0.96 -24.52 14.95
N GLY A 189 1.39 -23.94 13.84
CA GLY A 189 0.57 -23.71 12.66
C GLY A 189 1.43 -23.67 11.41
N HIS A 190 0.91 -23.10 10.34
CA HIS A 190 1.60 -22.99 9.05
C HIS A 190 1.47 -21.60 8.46
N THR A 191 2.53 -21.14 7.81
CA THR A 191 2.56 -19.90 7.03
C THR A 191 3.14 -20.21 5.67
N SER A 192 2.37 -19.91 4.63
CA SER A 192 2.85 -19.88 3.24
C SER A 192 2.98 -18.44 2.76
N ILE A 193 3.90 -18.21 1.84
CA ILE A 193 4.26 -16.89 1.30
C ILE A 193 3.87 -16.85 -0.18
N VAL A 194 3.22 -15.75 -0.59
CA VAL A 194 2.98 -15.42 -1.99
C VAL A 194 4.27 -14.83 -2.56
N PHE A 195 4.98 -15.59 -3.38
CA PHE A 195 6.23 -15.16 -4.01
C PHE A 195 6.01 -14.33 -5.27
N ASP A 196 4.95 -14.63 -6.04
CA ASP A 196 4.49 -13.78 -7.12
C ASP A 196 3.03 -14.05 -7.52
N VAL A 197 2.46 -13.14 -8.31
CA VAL A 197 1.08 -13.18 -8.79
C VAL A 197 1.05 -12.86 -10.29
N ALA A 198 0.34 -13.69 -11.04
CA ALA A 198 0.06 -13.49 -12.46
C ALA A 198 -1.45 -13.45 -12.70
N GLU A 199 -1.89 -12.68 -13.69
CA GLU A 199 -3.29 -12.48 -14.05
C GLU A 199 -3.45 -12.59 -15.57
N ASN A 200 -4.56 -13.17 -16.01
CA ASN A 200 -4.91 -13.25 -17.43
C ASN A 200 -5.88 -12.12 -17.84
N ALA A 201 -6.22 -12.02 -19.13
CA ALA A 201 -7.13 -11.00 -19.65
C ALA A 201 -8.56 -11.05 -19.07
N GLU A 202 -8.94 -12.16 -18.44
CA GLU A 202 -10.25 -12.36 -17.80
C GLU A 202 -10.24 -11.97 -16.31
N GLY A 203 -9.09 -11.52 -15.78
CA GLY A 203 -8.92 -11.18 -14.37
C GLY A 203 -8.77 -12.41 -13.44
N LYS A 204 -8.53 -13.60 -13.99
CA LYS A 204 -8.21 -14.80 -13.18
C LYS A 204 -6.75 -14.75 -12.76
N ARG A 205 -6.49 -15.11 -11.50
CA ARG A 205 -5.15 -15.06 -10.92
C ARG A 205 -4.53 -16.42 -10.68
N LEU A 206 -3.21 -16.45 -10.77
CA LEU A 206 -2.34 -17.55 -10.41
C LEU A 206 -1.24 -17.05 -9.47
N TYR A 207 -0.77 -17.92 -8.59
CA TYR A 207 0.13 -17.59 -7.49
C TYR A 207 1.35 -18.52 -7.46
N LEU A 208 2.55 -17.95 -7.31
CA LEU A 208 3.71 -18.71 -6.84
C LEU A 208 3.66 -18.72 -5.32
N LEU A 209 3.59 -19.92 -4.75
CA LEU A 209 3.43 -20.13 -3.32
C LEU A 209 4.54 -21.02 -2.81
N GLY A 210 4.98 -20.75 -1.59
CA GLY A 210 6.10 -21.47 -0.99
C GLY A 210 6.19 -21.22 0.50
N PHE A 211 7.08 -21.94 1.16
CA PHE A 211 7.24 -21.88 2.60
C PHE A 211 8.60 -22.47 3.01
N GLY A 212 9.03 -22.19 4.25
CA GLY A 212 9.96 -23.07 4.97
C GLY A 212 9.19 -24.13 5.77
N PHE A 213 9.87 -25.00 6.50
CA PHE A 213 9.22 -26.07 7.26
C PHE A 213 9.71 -26.18 8.70
N MET A 214 9.25 -27.22 9.41
CA MET A 214 9.71 -27.57 10.76
C MET A 214 10.24 -29.02 10.75
N PRO A 215 11.47 -29.30 11.21
CA PRO A 215 12.49 -28.35 11.68
C PRO A 215 12.90 -27.30 10.65
N ALA A 216 13.62 -26.25 11.09
CA ALA A 216 14.07 -25.16 10.25
C ALA A 216 14.84 -25.69 9.02
N GLN A 217 14.49 -25.15 7.86
CA GLN A 217 15.04 -25.53 6.57
C GLN A 217 14.92 -24.38 5.59
N GLU A 218 15.65 -24.45 4.49
CA GLU A 218 15.59 -23.45 3.42
C GLU A 218 14.16 -23.27 2.91
N ALA A 219 13.78 -22.02 2.64
CA ALA A 219 12.51 -21.73 1.99
C ALA A 219 12.56 -22.10 0.51
N HIS A 220 11.42 -22.59 0.02
CA HIS A 220 11.28 -23.02 -1.36
C HIS A 220 9.92 -22.63 -1.92
N ILE A 221 9.82 -22.67 -3.24
CA ILE A 221 8.60 -22.48 -4.02
C ILE A 221 8.08 -23.87 -4.39
N GLU A 222 6.80 -24.13 -4.13
CA GLU A 222 6.10 -25.35 -4.52
C GLU A 222 5.66 -25.29 -5.99
N LYS A 223 5.71 -26.42 -6.68
CA LYS A 223 5.18 -26.58 -8.04
C LYS A 223 3.75 -27.12 -7.97
N ALA A 224 2.80 -26.35 -8.48
CA ALA A 224 1.42 -26.80 -8.56
C ALA A 224 1.27 -27.98 -9.52
N ALA A 225 0.54 -29.01 -9.09
CA ALA A 225 0.03 -30.05 -9.98
C ALA A 225 -1.07 -29.49 -10.91
N ALA A 226 -1.38 -30.21 -11.99
CA ALA A 226 -2.31 -29.74 -13.03
C ALA A 226 -3.73 -29.49 -12.50
N GLU A 227 -4.16 -30.20 -11.46
CA GLU A 227 -5.44 -30.03 -10.79
C GLU A 227 -5.44 -28.91 -9.74
N GLN A 228 -4.27 -28.33 -9.45
CA GLN A 228 -4.09 -27.27 -8.45
C GLN A 228 -3.90 -25.89 -9.10
N GLY A 229 -3.51 -25.86 -10.38
CA GLY A 229 -3.43 -24.65 -11.17
C GLY A 229 -2.87 -24.90 -12.55
N GLN A 230 -2.01 -24.00 -13.05
CA GLN A 230 -1.56 -24.02 -14.44
C GLN A 230 -0.08 -23.67 -14.55
N GLY A 231 0.67 -24.42 -15.35
CA GLY A 231 2.09 -24.14 -15.61
C GLY A 231 2.98 -24.15 -14.37
N GLY A 232 2.63 -24.93 -13.34
CA GLY A 232 3.33 -24.98 -12.04
C GLY A 232 2.91 -23.90 -11.05
N TRP A 233 2.03 -22.97 -11.44
CA TRP A 233 1.46 -21.95 -10.58
C TRP A 233 0.10 -22.39 -10.01
N PHE A 234 -0.19 -21.99 -8.77
CA PHE A 234 -1.43 -22.36 -8.10
C PHE A 234 -2.58 -21.41 -8.42
N THR A 235 -3.80 -21.92 -8.51
CA THR A 235 -5.01 -21.14 -8.18
C THR A 235 -5.13 -21.04 -6.66
N LEU A 236 -5.79 -20.00 -6.12
CA LEU A 236 -5.95 -19.92 -4.66
C LEU A 236 -6.79 -21.09 -4.11
N GLU A 237 -7.83 -21.50 -4.85
CA GLU A 237 -8.64 -22.66 -4.50
C GLU A 237 -7.82 -23.96 -4.50
N GLY A 238 -7.02 -24.19 -5.56
CA GLY A 238 -6.15 -25.36 -5.65
C GLY A 238 -5.13 -25.41 -4.52
N TYR A 239 -4.58 -24.26 -4.12
CA TYR A 239 -3.66 -24.21 -2.98
C TYR A 239 -4.37 -24.44 -1.64
N ARG A 240 -5.59 -23.92 -1.43
CA ARG A 240 -6.38 -24.24 -0.23
C ARG A 240 -6.63 -25.73 -0.09
N ARG A 241 -6.91 -26.43 -1.20
CA ARG A 241 -7.05 -27.89 -1.23
C ARG A 241 -5.71 -28.59 -0.92
N TYR A 242 -4.60 -28.12 -1.48
CA TYR A 242 -3.26 -28.59 -1.12
C TYR A 242 -3.00 -28.47 0.39
N LEU A 243 -3.23 -27.28 0.97
CA LEU A 243 -3.05 -27.04 2.39
C LEU A 243 -3.94 -27.96 3.23
N LYS A 244 -5.22 -28.12 2.88
CA LYS A 244 -6.16 -28.99 3.59
C LYS A 244 -5.71 -30.46 3.61
N ASN A 245 -5.07 -30.94 2.55
CA ASN A 245 -4.64 -32.32 2.43
C ASN A 245 -3.35 -32.63 3.20
N HIS A 246 -2.52 -31.62 3.47
CA HIS A 246 -1.19 -31.80 4.08
C HIS A 246 -1.07 -31.17 5.47
N PHE A 247 -1.93 -30.22 5.82
CA PHE A 247 -1.88 -29.46 7.06
C PHE A 247 -3.26 -29.37 7.73
N SER A 248 -3.30 -29.71 9.02
CA SER A 248 -4.50 -29.68 9.85
C SER A 248 -4.47 -28.50 10.84
N PHE A 249 -4.25 -27.29 10.34
CA PHE A 249 -4.13 -26.05 11.15
C PHE A 249 -5.25 -25.03 10.91
N GLY A 250 -6.39 -25.50 10.37
CA GLY A 250 -7.56 -24.69 10.06
C GLY A 250 -7.53 -24.02 8.68
N GLU A 251 -8.55 -23.24 8.37
CA GLU A 251 -8.63 -22.50 7.11
C GLU A 251 -7.59 -21.37 7.04
N PRO A 252 -6.88 -21.22 5.90
CA PRO A 252 -5.88 -20.17 5.75
C PRO A 252 -6.53 -18.79 5.66
N VAL A 253 -6.01 -17.84 6.45
CA VAL A 253 -6.38 -16.43 6.34
C VAL A 253 -5.29 -15.63 5.65
N MET A 254 -5.68 -14.61 4.87
CA MET A 254 -4.74 -13.79 4.12
C MET A 254 -4.24 -12.63 4.98
N ARG A 255 -2.91 -12.48 5.08
CA ARG A 255 -2.25 -11.47 5.90
C ARG A 255 -1.14 -10.75 5.15
N SER A 256 -0.82 -9.53 5.55
CA SER A 256 0.26 -8.74 4.97
C SER A 256 1.02 -7.93 6.01
N PHE A 257 2.33 -7.82 5.84
CA PHE A 257 3.14 -6.85 6.58
C PHE A 257 2.77 -5.41 6.22
N GLU A 258 2.26 -5.19 5.02
CA GLU A 258 1.85 -3.89 4.54
C GLU A 258 0.33 -3.74 4.69
N ARG A 259 -0.12 -2.56 5.10
CA ARG A 259 -1.55 -2.32 5.29
C ARG A 259 -2.25 -2.22 3.94
N ARG A 260 -2.92 -3.30 3.52
CA ARG A 260 -3.89 -3.27 2.42
C ARG A 260 -5.13 -2.52 2.90
N GLY A 261 -5.61 -1.57 2.11
CA GLY A 261 -6.85 -0.84 2.45
C GLY A 261 -6.72 0.38 3.39
N THR A 262 -5.53 0.83 3.79
CA THR A 262 -5.36 2.27 4.11
C THR A 262 -4.64 2.96 2.99
N ARG A 263 -5.38 3.24 1.91
CA ARG A 263 -4.93 4.24 0.95
C ARG A 263 -4.75 5.62 1.61
N ILE A 264 -5.43 5.85 2.75
CA ILE A 264 -5.38 7.10 3.52
C ILE A 264 -4.31 7.07 4.61
N SER A 265 -3.36 8.00 4.55
CA SER A 265 -2.46 8.35 5.65
C SER A 265 -2.89 9.69 6.26
N GLU A 266 -2.91 9.80 7.59
CA GLU A 266 -3.18 11.08 8.24
C GLU A 266 -2.01 12.03 8.05
N ARG A 267 -2.31 13.24 7.58
CA ARG A 267 -1.33 14.31 7.41
C ARG A 267 -2.03 15.66 7.60
N PRO A 268 -2.48 15.96 8.83
CA PRO A 268 -3.34 17.10 9.08
C PRO A 268 -2.64 18.42 8.73
N ILE A 269 -3.38 19.34 8.14
CA ILE A 269 -2.95 20.74 7.97
C ILE A 269 -3.13 21.49 9.29
N SER A 270 -2.38 22.58 9.48
CA SER A 270 -2.58 23.47 10.62
C SER A 270 -4.02 23.97 10.67
N PHE A 271 -4.67 23.79 11.82
CA PHE A 271 -6.05 24.22 12.07
C PHE A 271 -6.18 24.83 13.46
N SER A 272 -5.39 25.87 13.70
CA SER A 272 -5.37 26.63 14.95
C SER A 272 -6.71 27.30 15.24
N ASP A 273 -6.87 27.85 16.44
CA ASP A 273 -8.04 28.67 16.77
C ASP A 273 -8.15 29.94 15.91
N ALA A 274 -7.03 30.41 15.33
CA ALA A 274 -7.07 31.50 14.36
C ALA A 274 -7.72 31.05 13.04
N ARG A 275 -7.34 29.88 12.50
CA ARG A 275 -7.97 29.32 11.30
C ARG A 275 -9.44 28.97 11.52
N LYS A 276 -9.80 28.47 12.71
CA LYS A 276 -11.21 28.23 13.09
C LYS A 276 -12.03 29.52 13.01
N ARG A 277 -11.60 30.58 13.70
CA ARG A 277 -12.27 31.90 13.67
C ARG A 277 -12.35 32.46 12.25
N ALA A 278 -11.25 32.41 11.49
CA ALA A 278 -11.26 32.87 10.11
C ALA A 278 -12.22 32.06 9.21
N THR A 279 -12.45 30.78 9.50
CA THR A 279 -13.46 29.95 8.80
C THR A 279 -14.88 30.38 9.17
N GLU A 280 -15.14 30.67 10.45
CA GLU A 280 -16.43 31.18 10.93
C GLU A 280 -16.73 32.58 10.39
N ASP A 281 -15.73 33.46 10.33
CA ASP A 281 -15.83 34.79 9.71
C ASP A 281 -16.16 34.66 8.21
N TYR A 282 -15.48 33.74 7.50
CA TYR A 282 -15.78 33.44 6.10
C TYR A 282 -17.23 32.97 5.94
N ILE A 283 -17.72 32.07 6.80
CA ILE A 283 -19.11 31.60 6.80
C ILE A 283 -20.09 32.75 7.02
N ALA A 284 -19.82 33.63 7.98
CA ALA A 284 -20.66 34.79 8.25
C ALA A 284 -20.71 35.73 7.04
N GLN A 285 -19.55 36.04 6.46
CA GLN A 285 -19.42 37.00 5.37
C GLN A 285 -19.99 36.50 4.04
N HIS A 286 -19.77 35.21 3.71
CA HIS A 286 -20.14 34.66 2.40
C HIS A 286 -21.53 34.02 2.39
N TYR A 287 -21.98 33.49 3.53
CA TYR A 287 -23.24 32.76 3.61
C TYR A 287 -24.29 33.44 4.50
N GLY A 288 -23.93 34.55 5.19
CA GLY A 288 -24.85 35.26 6.08
C GLY A 288 -25.19 34.49 7.36
N LEU A 289 -24.34 33.55 7.77
CA LEU A 289 -24.58 32.62 8.89
C LEU A 289 -23.68 32.93 10.09
N SER A 290 -23.85 34.10 10.71
CA SER A 290 -23.06 34.53 11.87
C SER A 290 -23.20 33.56 13.07
N GLY A 291 -22.08 33.22 13.70
CA GLY A 291 -22.04 32.33 14.87
C GLY A 291 -22.22 30.84 14.55
N ARG A 292 -22.30 30.47 13.27
CA ARG A 292 -22.37 29.07 12.84
C ARG A 292 -20.99 28.40 12.92
N GLU A 293 -20.94 27.28 13.61
CA GLU A 293 -19.76 26.39 13.59
C GLU A 293 -19.51 25.84 12.18
N ALA A 294 -18.24 25.62 11.85
CA ALA A 294 -17.79 25.06 10.58
C ALA A 294 -18.10 23.56 10.40
N LYS A 295 -19.15 23.01 11.03
CA LYS A 295 -19.56 21.61 10.86
C LYS A 295 -20.46 21.44 9.63
N ILE A 296 -20.26 20.37 8.88
CA ILE A 296 -21.02 20.04 7.67
C ILE A 296 -21.65 18.64 7.77
N ASP A 297 -22.78 18.47 7.07
CA ASP A 297 -23.35 17.17 6.72
C ASP A 297 -23.21 17.01 5.20
N PRO A 298 -22.15 16.36 4.70
CA PRO A 298 -21.80 16.35 3.29
C PRO A 298 -22.93 15.84 2.39
N LYS A 299 -23.32 16.65 1.41
CA LYS A 299 -24.25 16.28 0.33
C LYS A 299 -23.54 16.05 -1.00
N MET A 300 -22.27 16.44 -1.12
CA MET A 300 -21.52 16.31 -2.36
C MET A 300 -20.03 16.07 -2.12
N ILE A 301 -19.39 15.53 -3.15
CA ILE A 301 -17.94 15.47 -3.29
C ILE A 301 -17.53 16.31 -4.49
N VAL A 302 -16.50 17.14 -4.33
CA VAL A 302 -15.91 17.96 -5.39
C VAL A 302 -14.48 17.50 -5.63
N LEU A 303 -14.19 17.08 -6.86
CA LEU A 303 -12.84 16.71 -7.29
C LEU A 303 -12.11 17.92 -7.87
N HIS A 304 -10.84 18.04 -7.52
CA HIS A 304 -9.96 19.15 -7.88
C HIS A 304 -8.61 18.64 -8.41
N TRP A 305 -7.82 19.55 -8.97
CA TRP A 305 -6.37 19.40 -9.09
C TRP A 305 -5.64 20.55 -8.42
N THR A 306 -4.40 20.31 -8.02
CA THR A 306 -3.61 21.29 -7.25
C THR A 306 -2.90 22.34 -8.11
N GLY A 307 -2.69 22.07 -9.40
CA GLY A 307 -1.75 22.81 -10.25
C GLY A 307 -0.27 22.55 -9.90
N ILE A 308 0.00 21.64 -8.96
CA ILE A 308 1.33 21.38 -8.36
C ILE A 308 1.66 19.90 -8.55
N ARG A 309 2.86 19.60 -9.07
CA ARG A 309 3.29 18.22 -9.36
C ARG A 309 3.79 17.43 -8.15
N ASP A 310 4.25 18.12 -7.12
CA ASP A 310 4.83 17.51 -5.92
C ASP A 310 3.85 17.52 -4.75
N VAL A 311 3.69 16.36 -4.10
CA VAL A 311 2.72 16.17 -3.01
C VAL A 311 3.09 16.95 -1.74
N GLU A 312 4.40 17.08 -1.47
CA GLU A 312 4.89 17.83 -0.31
C GLU A 312 4.64 19.32 -0.48
N ALA A 313 4.92 19.86 -1.68
CA ALA A 313 4.65 21.25 -2.04
C ALA A 313 3.14 21.56 -2.04
N ALA A 314 2.31 20.66 -2.55
CA ALA A 314 0.85 20.80 -2.48
C ALA A 314 0.37 20.85 -1.02
N TRP A 315 0.81 19.91 -0.18
CA TRP A 315 0.46 19.89 1.24
C TRP A 315 0.86 21.18 1.96
N LYS A 316 2.10 21.67 1.76
CA LYS A 316 2.60 22.93 2.34
C LYS A 316 1.76 24.15 1.92
N THR A 317 1.09 24.09 0.77
CA THR A 317 0.19 25.17 0.34
C THR A 317 -1.08 25.19 1.18
N PHE A 318 -1.67 24.03 1.48
CA PHE A 318 -2.86 23.92 2.32
C PHE A 318 -2.57 24.10 3.83
N ASP A 319 -1.35 23.78 4.25
CA ASP A 319 -0.89 23.89 5.64
C ASP A 319 -0.84 25.34 6.14
N LYS A 320 -0.55 26.30 5.25
CA LYS A 320 -0.62 27.73 5.56
C LYS A 320 -2.04 28.11 5.98
N GLU A 321 -2.19 28.83 7.08
CA GLU A 321 -3.51 29.29 7.54
C GLU A 321 -3.97 30.58 6.86
N THR A 322 -3.02 31.40 6.38
CA THR A 322 -3.29 32.67 5.70
C THR A 322 -3.08 32.57 4.19
N LEU A 323 -3.97 33.22 3.45
CA LEU A 323 -3.94 33.26 1.99
C LEU A 323 -2.65 33.96 1.51
N PRO A 324 -1.83 33.30 0.66
CA PRO A 324 -0.65 33.93 0.08
C PRO A 324 -1.02 35.14 -0.79
N LYS A 325 -0.17 36.18 -0.79
CA LYS A 325 -0.43 37.43 -1.56
C LYS A 325 -0.52 37.19 -3.07
N GLU A 326 0.16 36.15 -3.55
CA GLU A 326 0.17 35.72 -4.95
C GLU A 326 -1.20 35.20 -5.40
N ARG A 327 -2.09 34.86 -4.47
CA ARG A 327 -3.48 34.42 -4.72
C ARG A 327 -4.46 35.60 -4.75
N GLY A 328 -4.11 36.63 -5.53
CA GLY A 328 -4.90 37.84 -5.69
C GLY A 328 -6.31 37.57 -6.26
N ASP A 329 -6.44 36.51 -7.07
CA ASP A 329 -7.67 36.03 -7.70
C ASP A 329 -8.81 35.73 -6.71
N ILE A 330 -8.47 35.34 -5.48
CA ILE A 330 -9.45 34.98 -4.42
C ILE A 330 -9.29 35.83 -3.16
N SER A 331 -8.49 36.90 -3.21
CA SER A 331 -8.21 37.78 -2.07
C SER A 331 -9.44 38.53 -1.56
N ALA A 332 -10.45 38.76 -2.43
CA ALA A 332 -11.73 39.37 -2.06
C ALA A 332 -12.51 38.52 -1.03
N GLY A 333 -12.25 37.21 -0.96
CA GLY A 333 -12.83 36.31 0.04
C GLY A 333 -12.12 36.30 1.39
N GLY A 334 -11.29 37.32 1.68
CA GLY A 334 -10.58 37.46 2.94
C GLY A 334 -9.30 36.63 3.05
N GLY A 335 -8.62 36.80 4.19
CA GLY A 335 -7.28 36.27 4.45
C GLY A 335 -7.21 34.78 4.83
N LEU A 336 -8.34 34.08 4.98
CA LEU A 336 -8.38 32.64 5.24
C LEU A 336 -7.76 31.87 4.07
N ASN A 337 -6.79 30.98 4.28
CA ASN A 337 -6.28 30.19 3.15
C ASN A 337 -7.29 29.13 2.66
N VAL A 338 -7.12 28.66 1.41
CA VAL A 338 -7.83 27.49 0.90
C VAL A 338 -7.47 26.21 1.68
N SER A 339 -8.39 25.26 1.73
CA SER A 339 -8.18 23.94 2.34
C SER A 339 -8.96 22.87 1.59
N ALA A 340 -8.59 21.61 1.77
CA ALA A 340 -9.32 20.45 1.28
C ALA A 340 -9.28 19.34 2.33
N HIS A 341 -10.14 18.33 2.21
CA HIS A 341 -10.20 17.22 3.16
C HIS A 341 -9.18 16.14 2.84
N PHE A 342 -8.97 15.87 1.55
CA PHE A 342 -8.05 14.85 1.08
C PHE A 342 -7.14 15.38 -0.03
N LEU A 343 -5.91 14.87 -0.06
CA LEU A 343 -4.92 15.10 -1.11
C LEU A 343 -4.45 13.76 -1.68
N VAL A 344 -4.55 13.57 -2.98
CA VAL A 344 -4.21 12.32 -3.68
C VAL A 344 -2.96 12.52 -4.51
N GLY A 345 -1.91 11.80 -4.14
CA GLY A 345 -0.63 11.78 -4.85
C GLY A 345 -0.73 11.12 -6.23
N ARG A 346 0.24 11.41 -7.10
CA ARG A 346 0.35 10.84 -8.45
C ARG A 346 0.34 9.31 -8.49
N ASP A 347 0.81 8.68 -7.42
CA ASP A 347 0.87 7.22 -7.20
C ASP A 347 -0.43 6.63 -6.61
N GLY A 348 -1.45 7.45 -6.37
CA GLY A 348 -2.72 7.03 -5.77
C GLY A 348 -2.71 6.97 -4.23
N ARG A 349 -1.62 7.39 -3.57
CA ARG A 349 -1.61 7.54 -2.10
C ARG A 349 -2.53 8.70 -1.70
N ILE A 350 -3.39 8.47 -0.71
CA ILE A 350 -4.33 9.47 -0.19
C ILE A 350 -3.79 9.99 1.14
N LEU A 351 -3.80 11.30 1.31
CA LEU A 351 -3.50 11.98 2.56
C LEU A 351 -4.78 12.64 3.08
N GLN A 352 -5.16 12.37 4.32
CA GLN A 352 -6.26 13.09 4.98
C GLN A 352 -5.70 14.32 5.69
N LEU A 353 -6.19 15.49 5.27
CA LEU A 353 -5.72 16.80 5.71
C LEU A 353 -6.57 17.36 6.85
N MET A 354 -7.86 17.04 6.87
CA MET A 354 -8.79 17.45 7.92
C MET A 354 -10.01 16.51 7.99
N PRO A 355 -10.79 16.53 9.08
CA PRO A 355 -12.02 15.74 9.20
C PRO A 355 -13.04 16.07 8.10
N PRO A 356 -13.67 15.08 7.44
CA PRO A 356 -14.63 15.29 6.34
C PRO A 356 -15.99 15.87 6.78
N ASP A 357 -16.23 16.02 8.07
CA ASP A 357 -17.43 16.63 8.66
C ASP A 357 -17.22 18.10 9.07
N ARG A 358 -16.10 18.71 8.66
CA ARG A 358 -15.79 20.13 8.88
C ARG A 358 -15.57 20.84 7.56
N MET A 359 -16.15 22.03 7.39
CA MET A 359 -16.01 22.85 6.19
C MET A 359 -14.54 23.13 5.86
N ALA A 360 -14.18 22.88 4.60
CA ALA A 360 -12.96 23.37 3.97
C ALA A 360 -13.27 24.52 2.98
N ARG A 361 -12.32 25.43 2.71
CA ARG A 361 -12.47 26.48 1.69
C ARG A 361 -11.88 25.97 0.36
N HIS A 362 -12.69 25.31 -0.47
CA HIS A 362 -12.26 24.74 -1.76
C HIS A 362 -13.18 25.03 -2.96
N ALA A 363 -14.50 25.17 -2.75
CA ALA A 363 -15.49 25.40 -3.81
C ALA A 363 -16.48 26.49 -3.39
N ILE A 364 -16.37 27.68 -3.99
CA ILE A 364 -17.20 28.85 -3.67
C ILE A 364 -18.68 28.49 -3.75
N GLY A 365 -19.47 28.92 -2.76
CA GLY A 365 -20.91 28.64 -2.66
C GLY A 365 -21.28 27.25 -2.16
N LEU A 366 -20.38 26.26 -2.24
CA LEU A 366 -20.68 24.85 -1.94
C LEU A 366 -19.94 24.30 -0.71
N ASN A 367 -19.01 25.05 -0.12
CA ASN A 367 -18.14 24.56 0.96
C ASN A 367 -18.89 23.99 2.19
N LEU A 368 -20.08 24.50 2.52
CA LEU A 368 -20.88 24.00 3.65
C LEU A 368 -21.63 22.69 3.38
N SER A 369 -21.54 22.16 2.15
CA SER A 369 -22.22 20.94 1.72
C SER A 369 -21.26 19.91 1.11
N ALA A 370 -19.96 20.22 1.02
CA ALA A 370 -19.03 19.52 0.13
C ALA A 370 -17.79 18.99 0.84
N ILE A 371 -17.37 17.79 0.41
CA ILE A 371 -16.02 17.27 0.66
C ILE A 371 -15.15 17.54 -0.57
N GLY A 372 -14.13 18.39 -0.43
CA GLY A 372 -13.08 18.57 -1.44
C GLY A 372 -11.99 17.49 -1.41
N ILE A 373 -11.69 16.91 -2.57
CA ILE A 373 -10.58 15.98 -2.83
C ILE A 373 -9.64 16.60 -3.89
N GLU A 374 -8.38 16.82 -3.52
CA GLU A 374 -7.36 17.45 -4.36
C GLU A 374 -6.42 16.43 -4.99
N ASN A 375 -6.30 16.41 -6.32
CA ASN A 375 -5.36 15.54 -7.02
C ASN A 375 -4.07 16.30 -7.39
N VAL A 376 -2.91 15.79 -6.95
CA VAL A 376 -1.60 16.34 -7.31
C VAL A 376 -1.41 16.24 -8.83
N GLY A 377 -1.28 17.37 -9.51
CA GLY A 377 -1.25 17.47 -10.97
C GLY A 377 -1.93 18.73 -11.47
N GLY A 378 -2.35 18.76 -12.73
CA GLY A 378 -2.99 19.94 -13.34
C GLY A 378 -2.01 21.05 -13.72
N VAL A 379 -0.73 20.71 -13.93
CA VAL A 379 0.33 21.71 -14.16
C VAL A 379 0.05 22.49 -15.45
N ASP A 380 0.22 23.81 -15.38
CA ASP A 380 -0.12 24.74 -16.47
C ASP A 380 -1.59 24.64 -16.91
N ASP A 381 -2.49 24.28 -15.99
CA ASP A 381 -3.92 24.10 -16.24
C ASP A 381 -4.24 22.96 -17.23
N ARG A 382 -3.35 21.98 -17.32
CA ARG A 382 -3.51 20.81 -18.19
C ARG A 382 -3.77 19.57 -17.38
N ASP A 383 -4.78 18.81 -17.80
CA ASP A 383 -5.09 17.51 -17.22
C ASP A 383 -3.94 16.52 -17.47
N ASP A 384 -3.15 16.26 -16.42
CA ASP A 384 -2.09 15.24 -16.40
C ASP A 384 -2.38 14.11 -15.39
N LEU A 385 -3.60 14.02 -14.83
CA LEU A 385 -3.97 13.12 -13.74
C LEU A 385 -3.85 11.62 -14.11
N THR A 386 -3.40 10.78 -13.17
CA THR A 386 -3.09 9.36 -13.44
C THR A 386 -4.29 8.42 -13.29
N PRO A 387 -4.25 7.24 -13.94
CA PRO A 387 -5.17 6.15 -13.64
C PRO A 387 -5.15 5.72 -12.16
N ALA A 388 -3.98 5.76 -11.51
CA ALA A 388 -3.84 5.44 -10.09
C ALA A 388 -4.59 6.43 -9.19
N GLN A 389 -4.62 7.72 -9.56
CA GLN A 389 -5.44 8.74 -8.92
C GLN A 389 -6.94 8.47 -9.14
N ALA A 390 -7.36 8.14 -10.36
CA ALA A 390 -8.77 7.82 -10.63
C ALA A 390 -9.26 6.58 -9.85
N GLU A 391 -8.40 5.57 -9.67
CA GLU A 391 -8.68 4.42 -8.80
C GLU A 391 -8.74 4.80 -7.32
N ALA A 392 -7.85 5.67 -6.86
CA ALA A 392 -7.83 6.15 -5.48
C ALA A 392 -9.08 6.97 -5.15
N ASP A 393 -9.48 7.88 -6.05
CA ASP A 393 -10.70 8.67 -5.92
C ASP A 393 -11.94 7.76 -5.93
N ALA A 394 -12.03 6.81 -6.86
CA ALA A 394 -13.15 5.88 -6.91
C ALA A 394 -13.28 5.04 -5.63
N TRP A 395 -12.17 4.66 -5.01
CA TRP A 395 -12.17 3.97 -3.71
C TRP A 395 -12.58 4.92 -2.57
N LEU A 396 -12.03 6.14 -2.54
CA LEU A 396 -12.31 7.13 -1.51
C LEU A 396 -13.77 7.56 -1.52
N ILE A 397 -14.33 7.83 -2.70
CA ILE A 397 -15.73 8.21 -2.89
C ILE A 397 -16.67 7.11 -2.37
N ARG A 398 -16.38 5.84 -2.65
CA ARG A 398 -17.16 4.72 -2.10
C ARG A 398 -17.16 4.70 -0.58
N ARG A 399 -15.98 4.87 0.02
CA ARG A 399 -15.86 4.94 1.48
C ARG A 399 -16.67 6.11 2.04
N LEU A 400 -16.50 7.31 1.48
CA LEU A 400 -17.19 8.51 1.92
C LEU A 400 -18.72 8.39 1.76
N LYS A 401 -19.21 7.77 0.69
CA LYS A 401 -20.65 7.50 0.51
C LYS A 401 -21.19 6.51 1.55
N GLY A 402 -20.38 5.52 1.95
CA GLY A 402 -20.73 4.61 3.05
C GLY A 402 -20.76 5.29 4.42
N GLU A 403 -19.81 6.20 4.66
CA GLU A 403 -19.70 6.97 5.92
C GLU A 403 -20.74 8.10 6.02
N PHE A 404 -21.04 8.74 4.90
CA PHE A 404 -22.02 9.82 4.76
C PHE A 404 -23.06 9.44 3.70
N PRO A 405 -24.09 8.66 4.08
CA PRO A 405 -25.14 8.22 3.15
C PRO A 405 -25.89 9.36 2.47
N GLY A 406 -25.87 10.57 3.05
CA GLY A 406 -26.48 11.79 2.51
C GLY A 406 -25.76 12.40 1.30
N ILE A 407 -24.60 11.89 0.89
CA ILE A 407 -23.90 12.36 -0.32
C ILE A 407 -24.70 11.97 -1.56
N GLU A 408 -25.18 12.95 -2.32
CA GLU A 408 -25.98 12.73 -3.54
C GLU A 408 -25.22 13.07 -4.82
N TYR A 409 -24.20 13.94 -4.75
CA TYR A 409 -23.54 14.50 -5.93
C TYR A 409 -22.04 14.20 -5.98
N LEU A 410 -21.53 13.97 -7.19
CA LEU A 410 -20.10 13.99 -7.51
C LEU A 410 -19.85 14.93 -8.70
N ILE A 411 -19.09 15.98 -8.46
CA ILE A 411 -18.76 16.99 -9.48
C ILE A 411 -17.26 17.27 -9.56
N GLY A 412 -16.82 17.72 -10.72
CA GLY A 412 -15.54 18.38 -10.89
C GLY A 412 -15.66 19.84 -10.52
N HIS A 413 -14.58 20.46 -10.05
CA HIS A 413 -14.61 21.86 -9.66
C HIS A 413 -15.07 22.78 -10.80
N HIS A 414 -14.69 22.53 -12.06
CA HIS A 414 -15.15 23.26 -13.25
C HIS A 414 -16.67 23.23 -13.46
N GLU A 415 -17.39 22.28 -12.85
CA GLU A 415 -18.84 22.16 -12.96
C GLU A 415 -19.61 22.96 -11.89
N TYR A 416 -18.92 23.52 -10.87
CA TYR A 416 -19.56 24.03 -9.65
C TYR A 416 -20.54 25.19 -9.87
N LEU A 417 -20.28 26.09 -10.84
CA LEU A 417 -21.16 27.23 -11.12
C LEU A 417 -22.55 26.80 -11.62
N ARG A 418 -22.72 25.55 -12.08
CA ARG A 418 -24.04 25.01 -12.42
C ARG A 418 -24.97 24.88 -11.21
N PHE A 419 -24.44 24.98 -9.99
CA PHE A 419 -25.24 25.02 -8.78
C PHE A 419 -25.73 26.43 -8.42
N GLU A 420 -25.40 27.49 -9.16
CA GLU A 420 -25.99 28.80 -8.88
C GLU A 420 -27.53 28.73 -8.94
N GLY A 421 -28.19 29.18 -7.87
CA GLY A 421 -29.65 29.07 -7.70
C GLY A 421 -30.14 27.72 -7.14
N HIS A 422 -29.28 26.71 -7.00
CA HIS A 422 -29.62 25.44 -6.34
C HIS A 422 -29.70 25.63 -4.81
N PRO A 423 -30.56 24.91 -4.06
CA PRO A 423 -30.65 24.99 -2.60
C PRO A 423 -29.35 24.71 -1.81
N LEU A 424 -28.33 24.14 -2.46
CA LEU A 424 -27.02 23.87 -1.86
C LEU A 424 -26.02 25.01 -2.06
N TRP A 425 -26.35 25.99 -2.91
CA TRP A 425 -25.53 27.16 -3.17
C TRP A 425 -25.85 28.26 -2.17
N LEU A 426 -24.85 28.67 -1.40
CA LEU A 426 -25.03 29.63 -0.30
C LEU A 426 -24.28 30.95 -0.49
N GLU A 427 -23.49 31.11 -1.57
CA GLU A 427 -22.71 32.35 -1.77
C GLU A 427 -23.61 33.54 -2.07
N ASN A 428 -23.57 34.54 -1.18
CA ASN A 428 -24.42 35.72 -1.22
C ASN A 428 -23.78 36.93 -1.92
N GLN A 429 -22.46 36.96 -2.13
CA GLN A 429 -21.79 38.11 -2.74
C GLN A 429 -21.74 37.96 -4.25
N ALA A 430 -22.57 38.67 -5.02
CA ALA A 430 -22.76 38.50 -6.48
C ALA A 430 -21.49 38.50 -7.37
N GLY A 431 -20.39 39.15 -6.94
CA GLY A 431 -19.15 39.22 -7.72
C GLY A 431 -18.11 38.16 -7.40
N TYR A 432 -18.30 37.38 -6.33
CA TYR A 432 -17.28 36.44 -5.87
C TYR A 432 -17.47 35.07 -6.53
N ARG A 433 -16.87 34.89 -7.72
CA ARG A 433 -16.77 33.63 -8.47
C ARG A 433 -15.40 33.50 -9.11
N THR A 434 -15.00 32.27 -9.39
CA THR A 434 -13.82 31.96 -10.21
C THR A 434 -14.18 31.00 -11.33
N GLN A 435 -13.65 31.21 -12.54
CA GLN A 435 -13.76 30.23 -13.60
C GLN A 435 -12.72 29.13 -13.37
N LYS A 436 -13.14 27.88 -13.51
CA LYS A 436 -12.35 26.69 -13.16
C LYS A 436 -12.36 25.70 -14.32
N SER A 437 -11.27 24.97 -14.48
CA SER A 437 -11.04 23.93 -15.49
C SER A 437 -10.72 22.58 -14.84
N ASP A 438 -10.37 22.56 -13.55
CA ASP A 438 -10.06 21.36 -12.78
C ASP A 438 -11.28 20.50 -12.46
N PRO A 439 -11.17 19.15 -12.38
CA PRO A 439 -10.01 18.32 -12.69
C PRO A 439 -10.01 17.88 -14.16
N GLY A 440 -10.78 18.55 -15.03
CA GLY A 440 -10.96 18.21 -16.44
C GLY A 440 -12.02 17.12 -16.70
N ASP A 441 -12.67 17.20 -17.87
CA ASP A 441 -13.74 16.28 -18.27
C ASP A 441 -13.24 14.83 -18.40
N ARG A 442 -12.00 14.63 -18.86
CA ARG A 442 -11.41 13.29 -19.04
C ARG A 442 -11.36 12.57 -17.69
N PHE A 443 -10.76 13.20 -16.68
CA PHE A 443 -10.65 12.62 -15.35
C PHE A 443 -12.04 12.38 -14.71
N MET A 444 -12.98 13.32 -14.86
CA MET A 444 -14.35 13.13 -14.37
C MET A 444 -15.06 11.94 -15.02
N ARG A 445 -14.94 11.75 -16.34
CA ARG A 445 -15.48 10.55 -17.03
C ARG A 445 -14.85 9.27 -16.49
N GLU A 446 -13.54 9.29 -16.27
CA GLU A 446 -12.77 8.15 -15.80
C GLU A 446 -13.21 7.71 -14.38
N VAL A 447 -13.39 8.65 -13.46
CA VAL A 447 -13.87 8.38 -12.09
C VAL A 447 -15.35 7.97 -12.10
N ARG A 448 -16.23 8.70 -12.79
CA ARG A 448 -17.68 8.40 -12.86
C ARG A 448 -17.95 7.00 -13.41
N THR A 449 -17.17 6.56 -14.40
CA THR A 449 -17.27 5.19 -14.95
C THR A 449 -17.00 4.15 -13.87
N ARG A 450 -15.99 4.37 -13.01
CA ARG A 450 -15.61 3.45 -11.94
C ARG A 450 -16.59 3.40 -10.80
N ILE A 451 -17.48 4.37 -10.63
CA ILE A 451 -18.41 4.47 -9.47
C ILE A 451 -19.88 4.51 -9.88
N LYS A 452 -20.20 4.11 -11.12
CA LYS A 452 -21.55 4.18 -11.69
C LYS A 452 -22.59 3.47 -10.81
N ASP A 453 -22.18 2.40 -10.14
CA ASP A 453 -22.95 1.62 -9.18
C ASP A 453 -23.46 2.43 -7.97
N LEU A 454 -22.83 3.56 -7.63
CA LEU A 454 -23.22 4.37 -6.47
C LEU A 454 -24.40 5.31 -6.75
N GLY A 455 -24.81 5.48 -8.01
CA GLY A 455 -25.94 6.34 -8.37
C GLY A 455 -25.78 7.82 -8.00
N LEU A 456 -24.54 8.33 -7.88
CA LEU A 456 -24.28 9.74 -7.61
C LEU A 456 -24.65 10.61 -8.81
N LYS A 457 -25.32 11.74 -8.56
CA LYS A 457 -25.73 12.72 -9.56
C LYS A 457 -24.53 13.58 -10.00
N GLY A 458 -24.55 14.01 -11.26
CA GLY A 458 -23.69 15.08 -11.76
C GLY A 458 -24.23 16.47 -11.38
N PRO A 459 -23.66 17.56 -11.92
CA PRO A 459 -24.26 18.89 -11.77
C PRO A 459 -25.68 18.95 -12.36
N PRO A 460 -26.59 19.78 -11.81
CA PRO A 460 -27.99 19.89 -12.22
C PRO A 460 -28.16 20.43 -13.65
#